data_AF-A0A134A686-F1
#
_entry.id   AF-A0A134A686-F1
#
_cell.length_a   1.000
_cell.length_b   1.000
_cell.length_c   1.000
_cell.angle_alpha   90.00
_cell.angle_beta   90.00
_cell.angle_gamma   90.00
#
_symmetry.space_group_name_H-M   'P 1'
#
loop_
_entity.id
_entity.type
_entity.pdbx_description
1 polymer ?
#
loop_
_entity_poly.entity_id
_entity_poly.type
_entity_poly.pdbx_seq_one_letter_code
_entity_poly.pdbx_strand_id
1 'polypeptide(L)'
;YPPELKLDIINEVLILGHSIKSTSLKYALPNPALLSNWISKFKENGYNILEKPRGRTSKMKNNNKKIEKNELSKVEQLEKELEYLRAENAVLKKLRAIRLKQSQTKRKQK
;
A
#
# COMPACT_ATOMS: atom_id res chain seq x y z
N TYR A 1 7.02 9.65 -18.13
CA TYR A 1 6.45 9.79 -16.78
C TYR A 1 7.30 9.00 -15.80
N PRO A 2 7.89 9.66 -14.79
CA PRO A 2 8.62 8.98 -13.73
C PRO A 2 7.70 8.00 -12.97
N PRO A 3 8.23 6.88 -12.42
CA PRO A 3 7.46 5.87 -11.71
C PRO A 3 6.67 6.45 -10.52
N GLU A 4 7.30 7.33 -9.76
CA GLU A 4 6.72 8.03 -8.61
C GLU A 4 5.47 8.82 -9.01
N LEU A 5 5.59 9.67 -10.04
CA LEU A 5 4.46 10.46 -10.54
C LEU A 5 3.32 9.58 -11.04
N LYS A 6 3.61 8.48 -11.73
CA LYS A 6 2.56 7.55 -12.16
C LYS A 6 1.84 6.93 -10.95
N LEU A 7 2.56 6.60 -9.88
CA LEU A 7 1.98 6.05 -8.65
C LEU A 7 1.05 7.07 -8.00
N ASP A 8 1.47 8.33 -7.89
CA ASP A 8 0.66 9.41 -7.32
C ASP A 8 -0.66 9.59 -8.09
N ILE A 9 -0.57 9.62 -9.43
CA ILE A 9 -1.75 9.74 -10.30
C ILE A 9 -2.71 8.56 -10.12
N ILE A 10 -2.18 7.34 -9.96
CA ILE A 10 -2.99 6.14 -9.71
C ILE A 10 -3.64 6.20 -8.32
N ASN A 11 -2.91 6.61 -7.30
CA ASN A 11 -3.40 6.74 -5.92
C ASN A 11 -4.51 7.77 -5.79
N GLU A 12 -4.44 8.87 -6.53
CA GLU A 12 -5.53 9.86 -6.59
C GLU A 12 -6.86 9.26 -7.06
N VAL A 13 -6.81 8.27 -7.97
CA VAL A 13 -8.02 7.57 -8.41
C VAL A 13 -8.42 6.47 -7.42
N LEU A 14 -7.46 5.67 -6.95
CA LEU A 14 -7.75 4.47 -6.15
C LEU A 14 -8.02 4.75 -4.67
N ILE A 15 -7.33 5.73 -4.08
CA ILE A 15 -7.40 6.07 -2.65
C ILE A 15 -8.36 7.23 -2.43
N LEU A 16 -8.19 8.32 -3.19
CA LEU A 16 -9.01 9.52 -3.04
C LEU A 16 -10.35 9.43 -3.80
N GLY A 17 -10.53 8.41 -4.65
CA GLY A 17 -11.78 8.15 -5.35
C GLY A 17 -12.08 9.12 -6.49
N HIS A 18 -11.08 9.84 -7.00
CA HIS A 18 -11.28 10.76 -8.11
C HIS A 18 -11.58 10.03 -9.41
N SER A 19 -12.37 10.66 -10.29
CA SER A 19 -12.67 10.07 -11.60
C SER A 19 -11.43 10.09 -12.50
N ILE A 20 -11.27 9.04 -13.31
CA ILE A 20 -10.15 8.93 -14.27
C ILE A 20 -10.08 10.16 -15.18
N LYS A 21 -11.24 10.69 -15.61
CA LYS A 21 -11.30 11.91 -16.43
C LYS A 21 -10.77 13.13 -15.68
N SER A 22 -11.22 13.35 -14.45
CA SER A 22 -10.78 14.48 -13.63
C SER A 22 -9.27 14.42 -13.38
N THR A 23 -8.76 13.27 -12.96
CA THR A 23 -7.33 13.07 -12.70
C THR A 23 -6.51 13.20 -14.00
N SER A 24 -7.01 12.70 -15.13
CA SER A 24 -6.36 12.88 -16.43
C SER A 24 -6.22 14.36 -16.81
N LEU A 25 -7.23 15.18 -16.55
CA LEU A 25 -7.14 16.63 -16.78
C LEU A 25 -6.16 17.30 -15.81
N LYS A 26 -6.25 16.99 -14.51
CA LYS A 26 -5.38 17.54 -13.45
C LYS A 26 -3.89 17.37 -13.78
N TYR A 27 -3.52 16.21 -14.33
CA TYR A 27 -2.13 15.88 -14.68
C TYR A 27 -1.80 16.05 -16.18
N ALA A 28 -2.68 16.71 -16.94
CA ALA A 28 -2.52 16.95 -18.38
C ALA A 28 -2.11 15.68 -19.16
N LEU A 29 -2.74 14.55 -18.84
CA LEU A 29 -2.48 13.30 -19.55
C LEU A 29 -3.08 13.37 -20.96
N PRO A 30 -2.37 12.85 -21.98
CA PRO A 30 -2.79 12.96 -23.37
C PRO A 30 -4.08 12.17 -23.67
N ASN A 31 -4.39 11.14 -22.88
CA ASN A 31 -5.63 10.38 -23.01
C ASN A 31 -6.03 9.77 -21.66
N PRO A 32 -7.30 9.90 -21.21
CA PRO A 32 -7.82 9.20 -20.03
C PRO A 32 -7.64 7.67 -20.08
N ALA A 33 -7.66 7.07 -21.27
CA ALA A 33 -7.40 5.64 -21.46
C ALA A 33 -5.99 5.22 -21.03
N LEU A 34 -5.02 6.13 -21.09
CA LEU A 34 -3.65 5.87 -20.60
C LEU A 34 -3.66 5.60 -19.10
N LEU A 35 -4.40 6.41 -18.33
CA LEU A 35 -4.55 6.24 -16.89
C LEU A 35 -5.32 4.96 -16.56
N SER A 36 -6.38 4.64 -17.33
CA SER A 36 -7.09 3.36 -17.17
C SER A 36 -6.15 2.16 -17.34
N ASN A 37 -5.27 2.18 -18.35
CA ASN A 37 -4.29 1.12 -18.58
C ASN A 37 -3.26 1.02 -17.45
N TRP A 38 -2.81 2.16 -16.91
CA TRP A 38 -1.91 2.18 -15.75
C TRP A 38 -2.57 1.59 -14.51
N ILE A 39 -3.83 1.91 -14.25
CA ILE A 39 -4.59 1.36 -13.12
C ILE A 39 -4.77 -0.15 -13.27
N SER A 40 -5.17 -0.63 -14.45
CA SER A 40 -5.33 -2.08 -14.70
C SER A 40 -4.02 -2.83 -14.46
N LYS A 41 -2.92 -2.32 -15.01
CA LYS A 41 -1.58 -2.89 -14.83
C LYS A 41 -1.12 -2.88 -13.37
N PHE A 42 -1.41 -1.80 -12.65
CA PHE A 42 -1.09 -1.69 -11.23
C PHE A 42 -1.88 -2.70 -10.39
N LYS A 43 -3.14 -2.97 -10.74
CA LYS A 43 -3.94 -4.00 -10.05
C LYS A 43 -3.42 -5.42 -10.30
N GLU A 44 -2.93 -5.70 -11.50
CA GLU A 44 -2.48 -7.06 -11.87
C GLU A 44 -1.11 -7.42 -11.29
N ASN A 45 -0.12 -6.50 -11.29
CA ASN A 45 1.23 -6.83 -10.79
C ASN A 45 1.84 -5.77 -9.85
N GLY A 46 1.01 -4.89 -9.26
CA GLY A 46 1.44 -3.91 -8.26
C GLY A 46 2.44 -2.89 -8.79
N TYR A 47 3.36 -2.48 -7.92
CA TYR A 47 4.37 -1.46 -8.21
C TYR A 47 5.37 -1.88 -9.31
N ASN A 48 5.56 -3.18 -9.51
CA ASN A 48 6.61 -3.75 -10.38
C ASN A 48 6.48 -3.33 -11.87
N ILE A 49 5.29 -2.96 -12.35
CA ILE A 49 5.08 -2.59 -13.77
C ILE A 49 5.48 -1.14 -14.09
N LEU A 50 5.55 -0.26 -13.09
CA LEU A 50 5.82 1.17 -13.31
C LEU A 50 7.23 1.42 -13.85
N GLU A 51 8.16 0.50 -13.57
CA GLU A 51 9.59 0.55 -13.91
C GLU A 51 9.99 -0.24 -15.16
N LYS A 52 9.05 -0.91 -15.86
CA LYS A 52 9.44 -1.82 -16.96
C LYS A 52 10.35 -1.12 -18.00
N PRO A 53 11.53 -1.70 -18.31
CA PRO A 53 12.45 -1.13 -19.27
C PRO A 53 11.78 -1.04 -20.65
N ARG A 54 11.92 0.12 -21.29
CA ARG A 54 11.33 0.41 -22.61
C ARG A 54 12.07 -0.44 -23.66
N GLY A 55 11.40 -1.43 -24.24
CA GLY A 55 11.98 -2.29 -25.28
C GLY A 55 11.17 -3.55 -25.57
N ARG A 56 11.57 -4.32 -26.59
CA ARG A 56 10.97 -5.62 -26.94
C ARG A 56 11.31 -6.63 -25.84
N THR A 57 10.30 -7.28 -25.26
CA THR A 57 10.52 -8.37 -24.30
C THR A 57 11.31 -9.49 -24.98
N SER A 58 12.42 -9.91 -24.37
CA SER A 58 13.18 -11.06 -24.86
C SER A 58 12.27 -12.29 -24.94
N LYS A 59 12.42 -13.11 -25.99
CA LYS A 59 11.58 -14.30 -26.23
C LYS A 59 11.87 -15.44 -25.24
N MET A 60 12.90 -15.30 -24.40
CA MET A 60 13.15 -16.22 -23.29
C MET A 60 12.09 -16.04 -22.19
N LYS A 61 11.53 -17.16 -21.72
CA LYS A 61 10.57 -17.20 -20.60
C LYS A 61 11.19 -16.49 -19.39
N ASN A 62 10.72 -15.28 -19.11
CA ASN A 62 11.15 -14.54 -17.92
C ASN A 62 10.81 -15.34 -16.66
N ASN A 63 11.79 -15.47 -15.77
CA ASN A 63 11.70 -16.14 -14.48
C ASN A 63 10.88 -15.31 -13.45
N ASN A 64 9.66 -14.89 -13.80
CA ASN A 64 8.76 -14.12 -12.91
C ASN A 64 8.44 -14.86 -11.61
N LYS A 65 8.59 -16.19 -11.57
CA LYS A 65 8.43 -17.02 -10.37
C LYS A 65 9.32 -16.60 -9.19
N LYS A 66 10.48 -15.98 -9.43
CA LYS A 66 11.36 -15.53 -8.34
C LYS A 66 10.85 -14.26 -7.66
N ILE A 67 10.25 -13.34 -8.41
CA ILE A 67 9.78 -12.06 -7.86
C ILE A 67 8.50 -12.28 -7.05
N GLU A 68 7.55 -13.07 -7.57
CA GLU A 68 6.32 -13.42 -6.85
C GLU A 68 6.60 -14.12 -5.51
N LYS A 69 7.59 -15.04 -5.46
CA LYS A 69 8.01 -15.68 -4.19
C LYS A 69 8.56 -14.68 -3.17
N ASN A 70 9.31 -13.69 -3.62
CA ASN A 70 9.89 -12.69 -2.72
C ASN A 70 8.82 -11.74 -2.17
N GLU A 71 7.86 -11.33 -3.00
CA GLU A 71 6.73 -10.50 -2.57
C GLU A 71 5.82 -11.25 -1.59
N LEU A 72 5.48 -12.51 -1.86
CA LEU A 72 4.73 -13.36 -0.92
C LEU A 72 5.45 -13.47 0.43
N SER A 73 6.77 -13.68 0.41
CA SER A 73 7.57 -13.75 1.63
C SER A 73 7.59 -12.43 2.40
N LYS A 74 7.58 -11.29 1.72
CA LYS A 74 7.58 -9.97 2.37
C LYS A 74 6.22 -9.64 2.98
N VAL A 75 5.12 -9.98 2.30
CA VAL A 75 3.76 -9.85 2.85
C VAL A 75 3.62 -10.67 4.13
N GLU A 76 4.06 -11.93 4.11
CA GLU A 76 4.00 -12.80 5.31
C GLU A 76 4.82 -12.24 6.47
N GLN A 77 6.00 -11.67 6.20
CA GLN A 77 6.81 -11.00 7.23
C GLN A 77 6.10 -9.79 7.83
N LEU A 78 5.48 -8.95 6.99
CA LEU A 78 4.73 -7.77 7.43
C LEU A 78 3.49 -8.15 8.25
N GLU A 79 2.81 -9.23 7.90
CA GLU A 79 1.66 -9.73 8.66
C GLU A 79 2.08 -10.19 10.06
N LYS A 80 3.20 -10.92 10.18
CA LYS A 80 3.77 -11.33 11.48
C LYS A 80 4.16 -10.12 12.33
N GLU A 81 4.78 -9.12 11.72
CA GLU A 81 5.16 -7.89 12.42
C GLU A 81 3.92 -7.11 12.91
N LEU A 82 2.87 -7.02 12.08
CA LEU A 82 1.60 -6.41 12.48
C LEU A 82 0.94 -7.16 13.65
N GLU A 83 0.95 -8.50 13.62
CA GLU A 83 0.39 -9.31 14.70
C GLU A 83 1.17 -9.11 16.00
N TYR A 84 2.51 -9.12 15.92
CA TYR A 84 3.38 -8.84 17.06
C TYR A 84 3.10 -7.46 17.67
N LEU A 85 3.06 -6.42 16.84
CA LEU A 85 2.75 -5.05 17.29
C LEU A 85 1.34 -4.92 17.86
N ARG A 86 0.36 -5.68 17.35
CA ARG A 86 -1.01 -5.71 17.91
C ARG A 86 -1.01 -6.34 19.30
N ALA A 87 -0.27 -7.43 19.51
CA ALA A 87 -0.13 -8.07 20.81
C ALA A 87 0.53 -7.13 21.82
N GLU A 88 1.64 -6.49 21.45
CA GLU A 88 2.33 -5.52 22.31
C GLU A 88 1.41 -4.35 22.70
N ASN A 89 0.68 -3.79 21.73
CA ASN A 89 -0.29 -2.73 21.98
C ASN A 89 -1.42 -3.17 22.92
N ALA A 90 -1.88 -4.42 22.84
CA ALA A 90 -2.90 -4.95 23.74
C ALA A 90 -2.40 -5.01 25.19
N VAL A 91 -1.15 -5.41 25.41
CA VAL A 91 -0.51 -5.42 26.74
C VAL A 91 -0.42 -4.00 27.29
N LEU A 92 0.07 -3.04 26.49
CA LEU A 92 0.17 -1.64 26.89
C LEU A 92 -1.20 -1.04 27.25
N LYS A 93 -2.25 -1.36 26.48
CA LYS A 93 -3.63 -0.93 26.77
C LYS A 93 -4.15 -1.49 28.09
N LYS A 94 -3.91 -2.78 28.38
CA LYS A 94 -4.28 -3.39 29.67
C LYS A 94 -3.57 -2.72 30.84
N LEU A 95 -2.27 -2.45 30.71
CA LEU A 95 -1.48 -1.77 31.74
C LEU A 95 -1.99 -0.35 32.01
N ARG A 96 -2.31 0.41 30.95
CA ARG A 96 -2.94 1.74 31.08
C ARG A 96 -4.29 1.66 31.80
N ALA A 97 -5.12 0.67 31.48
CA ALA A 97 -6.42 0.49 32.12
C ALA A 97 -6.29 0.24 33.64
N ILE A 98 -5.31 -0.56 34.07
CA ILE A 98 -5.04 -0.82 35.49
C ILE A 98 -4.64 0.47 36.21
N ARG A 99 -3.67 1.23 35.66
CA ARG A 99 -3.24 2.51 36.23
C ARG A 99 -4.39 3.51 36.35
N LEU A 100 -5.25 3.58 35.32
CA LEU A 100 -6.41 4.46 35.33
C LEU A 100 -7.38 4.08 36.47
N LYS A 101 -7.70 2.79 36.62
CA LYS A 101 -8.54 2.29 37.73
C LYS A 101 -7.96 2.63 39.10
N GLN A 102 -6.65 2.45 39.31
CA GLN A 102 -5.97 2.80 40.56
C GLN A 102 -6.02 4.31 40.86
N SER A 103 -5.90 5.17 39.84
CA SER A 103 -6.01 6.63 40.03
C SER A 103 -7.43 7.05 40.43
N GLN A 104 -8.45 6.40 39.86
CA GLN A 104 -9.85 6.67 40.15
C GLN A 104 -10.24 6.21 41.55
N THR A 105 -9.76 5.04 42.00
CA THR A 105 -10.01 4.57 43.37
C THR A 105 -9.35 5.49 44.41
N LYS A 106 -8.10 5.93 44.18
CA LYS A 106 -7.43 6.90 45.04
C LYS A 106 -8.15 8.25 45.13
N ARG A 107 -8.75 8.73 44.04
CA ARG A 107 -9.55 9.96 44.03
C ARG A 107 -10.85 9.84 44.81
N LYS A 108 -11.50 8.68 44.80
CA LYS A 108 -12.75 8.44 45.55
C LYS A 108 -12.55 8.23 47.06
N GLN A 109 -11.33 7.94 47.49
CA GLN A 109 -10.97 7.76 48.91
C GLN A 109 -10.47 9.04 49.58
N LYS A 110 -10.35 10.15 48.83
CA LYS A 110 -10.12 11.50 49.34
C LYS A 110 -11.44 12.26 49.37
#